data_AF-A0A4Q4ZCV1-F1
#
_entry.id   AF-A0A4Q4ZCV1-F1
#
_cell.length_a   1.000
_cell.length_b   1.000
_cell.length_c   1.000
_cell.angle_alpha   90.00
_cell.angle_beta   90.00
_cell.angle_gamma   90.00
#
_symmetry.space_group_name_H-M   'P 1'
#
loop_
_entity.id
_entity.type
_entity.pdbx_description
1 polymer ?
#
loop_
_entity_poly.entity_id
_entity_poly.type
_entity_poly.pdbx_seq_one_letter_code
_entity_poly.pdbx_strand_id
1 'polypeptide(L)'
;MLLVVAALLALAGCGSGAGPGSGSGDAASCAALIRYDGHDYLGTGELRRTPATTGRTLRAAVPGCDDTGEQGPAPHDEAVRVEELAGIDPDVAVLWNGAVFVRRGRMLPPSTRVWFRAPWCTSPGQVELTGAWLGVTGPRKPRFDGDLRPPYRLALRVTDGPAAYVGATVTVHATADTDPALTRKDAEQALWDDGQLVATVRCAAGRFEATALRTVPAG
;
A
#
# COMPACT_ATOMS: atom_id res chain seq x y z
N MET A 1 21.74 62.36 40.25
CA MET A 1 22.94 61.53 40.09
C MET A 1 22.48 60.11 39.80
N LEU A 2 22.91 59.54 38.67
CA LEU A 2 22.68 58.18 38.16
C LEU A 2 21.23 57.79 37.77
N LEU A 3 20.94 56.98 36.75
CA LEU A 3 21.58 56.68 35.46
C LEU A 3 20.50 55.93 34.63
N VAL A 4 20.47 56.18 33.32
CA VAL A 4 19.59 55.61 32.28
C VAL A 4 19.82 54.11 32.10
N VAL A 5 18.77 53.31 31.84
CA VAL A 5 18.73 52.31 30.75
C VAL A 5 17.28 52.09 30.29
N ALA A 6 16.92 52.63 29.12
CA ALA A 6 15.77 52.24 28.34
C ALA A 6 16.18 51.12 27.37
N ALA A 7 15.58 49.93 27.49
CA ALA A 7 15.81 48.83 26.57
C ALA A 7 14.68 48.79 25.53
N LEU A 8 14.95 49.34 24.35
CA LEU A 8 14.17 49.14 23.12
C LEU A 8 14.57 47.80 22.50
N LEU A 9 13.70 46.79 22.60
CA LEU A 9 13.81 45.54 21.84
C LEU A 9 13.08 45.71 20.50
N ALA A 10 13.85 45.99 19.44
CA ALA A 10 13.38 45.86 18.06
C ALA A 10 13.46 44.39 17.64
N LEU A 11 12.31 43.70 17.59
CA LEU A 11 12.20 42.41 16.93
C LEU A 11 12.04 42.65 15.43
N ALA A 12 13.12 42.42 14.68
CA ALA A 12 13.10 42.31 13.23
C ALA A 12 12.26 41.07 12.85
N GLY A 13 11.10 41.31 12.24
CA GLY A 13 10.29 40.27 11.62
C GLY A 13 10.88 39.86 10.27
N CYS A 14 11.60 38.75 10.23
CA CYS A 14 11.83 38.02 8.98
C CYS A 14 10.57 37.22 8.67
N GLY A 15 9.74 37.76 7.77
CA GLY A 15 8.64 37.03 7.14
C GLY A 15 9.20 35.98 6.20
N SER A 16 9.41 34.76 6.69
CA SER A 16 9.61 33.59 5.83
C SER A 16 8.24 33.14 5.32
N GLY A 17 7.91 33.53 4.09
CA GLY A 17 6.76 32.99 3.37
C GLY A 17 6.91 31.48 3.23
N ALA A 18 6.12 30.74 4.00
CA ALA A 18 5.88 29.33 3.77
C ALA A 18 4.92 29.21 2.57
N GLY A 19 5.47 29.25 1.36
CA GLY A 19 4.80 28.68 0.20
C GLY A 19 4.66 27.16 0.37
N PRO A 20 3.69 26.50 -0.27
CA PRO A 20 3.59 25.05 -0.26
C PRO A 20 4.82 24.48 -0.96
N GLY A 21 5.80 24.06 -0.17
CA GLY A 21 6.98 23.37 -0.65
C GLY A 21 6.59 22.01 -1.23
N SER A 22 6.61 21.90 -2.55
CA SER A 22 6.78 20.63 -3.25
C SER A 22 8.22 20.17 -3.03
N GLY A 23 8.48 19.56 -1.88
CA GLY A 23 9.77 18.94 -1.58
C GLY A 23 9.70 17.42 -1.81
N SER A 24 10.70 16.88 -2.52
CA SER A 24 10.93 15.45 -2.84
C SER A 24 10.25 14.91 -4.11
N GLY A 25 10.67 15.38 -5.29
CA GLY A 25 10.15 14.91 -6.58
C GLY A 25 11.10 14.05 -7.45
N ASP A 26 12.42 14.21 -7.35
CA ASP A 26 13.27 13.77 -8.46
C ASP A 26 13.84 12.34 -8.27
N ALA A 27 14.27 11.95 -7.08
CA ALA A 27 14.88 10.64 -6.84
C ALA A 27 13.88 9.45 -6.74
N ALA A 28 12.57 9.70 -6.73
CA ALA A 28 11.55 8.65 -6.71
C ALA A 28 10.77 8.55 -8.05
N SER A 29 11.14 9.38 -9.03
CA SER A 29 10.36 9.58 -10.25
C SER A 29 10.44 8.39 -11.21
N CYS A 30 11.53 7.62 -11.20
CA CYS A 30 11.72 6.48 -12.09
C CYS A 30 11.07 5.18 -11.60
N ALA A 31 10.96 4.96 -10.29
CA ALA A 31 10.36 3.74 -9.72
C ALA A 31 8.88 3.54 -10.06
N ALA A 32 8.21 4.58 -10.56
CA ALA A 32 6.81 4.55 -10.93
C ALA A 32 6.58 4.67 -12.44
N LEU A 33 7.56 4.33 -13.30
CA LEU A 33 7.44 4.48 -14.75
C LEU A 33 7.74 3.19 -15.53
N ILE A 34 6.88 2.85 -16.49
CA ILE A 34 7.09 1.78 -17.47
C ILE A 34 6.88 2.37 -18.87
N ARG A 35 7.63 1.90 -19.87
CA ARG A 35 7.39 2.15 -21.29
C ARG A 35 6.79 0.94 -21.96
N TYR A 36 5.61 1.11 -22.57
CA TYR A 36 4.94 0.08 -23.35
C TYR A 36 4.48 0.70 -24.68
N ASP A 37 4.75 0.00 -25.78
CA ASP A 37 4.41 0.43 -27.15
C ASP A 37 4.82 1.88 -27.46
N GLY A 38 6.01 2.28 -27.02
CA GLY A 38 6.53 3.65 -27.23
C GLY A 38 5.88 4.73 -26.36
N HIS A 39 5.05 4.37 -25.38
CA HIS A 39 4.36 5.30 -24.49
C HIS A 39 4.78 5.11 -23.03
N ASP A 40 4.84 6.20 -22.27
CA ASP A 40 5.12 6.17 -20.84
C ASP A 40 3.84 5.89 -20.05
N TYR A 41 3.94 4.99 -19.08
CA TYR A 41 2.90 4.62 -18.15
C TYR A 41 3.37 4.91 -16.73
N LEU A 42 2.50 5.53 -15.94
CA LEU A 42 2.78 5.92 -14.58
C LEU A 42 2.03 5.02 -13.59
N GLY A 43 2.76 4.53 -12.59
CA GLY A 43 2.20 3.77 -11.48
C GLY A 43 1.12 4.58 -10.78
N THR A 44 -0.02 3.95 -10.57
CA THR A 44 -1.10 4.50 -9.75
C THR A 44 -0.98 3.96 -8.33
N GLY A 45 -1.54 4.69 -7.35
CA GLY A 45 -1.39 4.37 -5.93
C GLY A 45 -1.80 2.94 -5.55
N GLU A 46 -1.64 2.63 -4.27
CA GLU A 46 -1.80 1.27 -3.75
C GLU A 46 -3.17 0.62 -4.09
N LEU A 47 -3.14 -0.55 -4.73
CA LEU A 47 -4.35 -1.32 -4.99
C LEU A 47 -4.89 -1.93 -3.70
N ARG A 48 -6.20 -1.77 -3.51
CA ARG A 48 -6.99 -2.41 -2.45
C ARG A 48 -7.75 -3.63 -2.94
N ARG A 49 -7.82 -3.87 -4.25
CA ARG A 49 -8.31 -5.12 -4.85
C ARG A 49 -7.47 -5.44 -6.07
N THR A 50 -7.14 -6.72 -6.26
CA THR A 50 -6.50 -7.15 -7.50
C THR A 50 -7.47 -7.08 -8.67
N PRO A 51 -7.13 -6.33 -9.73
CA PRO A 51 -7.89 -6.33 -10.98
C PRO A 51 -7.89 -7.72 -11.61
N ALA A 52 -8.96 -8.05 -12.33
CA ALA A 52 -8.93 -9.20 -13.22
C ALA A 52 -8.00 -8.91 -14.41
N THR A 53 -7.25 -9.92 -14.82
CA THR A 53 -6.41 -9.88 -16.03
C THR A 53 -6.99 -10.81 -17.10
N THR A 54 -6.61 -10.61 -18.37
CA THR A 54 -6.98 -11.52 -19.46
C THR A 54 -6.10 -12.77 -19.50
N GLY A 55 -5.05 -12.81 -18.68
CA GLY A 55 -3.97 -13.81 -18.74
C GLY A 55 -2.95 -13.56 -19.85
N ARG A 56 -3.15 -12.57 -20.73
CA ARG A 56 -2.17 -12.19 -21.76
C ARG A 56 -1.05 -11.36 -21.12
N THR A 57 0.19 -11.68 -21.49
CA THR A 57 1.38 -10.92 -21.11
C THR A 57 1.93 -10.14 -22.30
N LEU A 58 2.42 -8.93 -22.03
CA LEU A 58 2.92 -7.97 -23.02
C LEU A 58 4.37 -7.63 -22.67
N ARG A 59 5.17 -7.30 -23.70
CA ARG A 59 6.56 -6.84 -23.50
C ARG A 59 6.55 -5.34 -23.24
N ALA A 60 7.18 -4.92 -22.16
CA ALA A 60 7.40 -3.52 -21.84
C ALA A 60 8.86 -3.32 -21.38
N ALA A 61 9.22 -2.09 -21.04
CA ALA A 61 10.53 -1.76 -20.50
C ALA A 61 10.40 -0.81 -19.31
N VAL A 62 11.25 -0.99 -18.29
CA VAL A 62 11.45 0.01 -17.23
C VAL A 62 12.66 0.83 -17.64
N PRO A 63 12.53 2.15 -17.86
CA PRO A 63 13.69 2.97 -18.21
C PRO A 63 14.73 2.96 -17.09
N GLY A 64 16.01 3.04 -17.46
CA GLY A 64 17.08 3.15 -16.47
C GLY A 64 16.87 4.39 -15.57
N CYS A 65 16.95 4.19 -14.25
CA CYS A 65 16.92 5.27 -13.26
C CYS A 65 18.34 5.80 -13.05
N ASP A 66 18.60 7.08 -13.32
CA ASP A 66 19.85 7.73 -12.92
C ASP A 66 19.73 8.24 -11.47
N ASP A 67 19.73 7.31 -10.53
CA ASP A 67 19.56 7.61 -9.10
C ASP A 67 20.87 8.04 -8.42
N THR A 68 22.02 7.94 -9.11
CA THR A 68 23.34 8.20 -8.51
C THR A 68 23.83 9.63 -8.71
N GLY A 69 23.22 10.40 -9.64
CA GLY A 69 23.65 11.76 -9.96
C GLY A 69 25.09 11.81 -10.52
N GLU A 70 25.62 10.67 -10.95
CA GLU A 70 26.96 10.55 -11.52
C GLU A 70 26.95 10.96 -12.99
N GLN A 71 28.07 11.52 -13.47
CA GLN A 71 28.31 11.79 -14.88
C GLN A 71 28.70 10.49 -15.61
N GLY A 72 27.83 9.48 -15.54
CA GLY A 72 27.95 8.20 -16.23
C GLY A 72 27.01 8.10 -17.44
N PRO A 73 27.20 7.11 -18.32
CA PRO A 73 26.20 6.79 -19.33
C PRO A 73 24.89 6.41 -18.62
N ALA A 74 23.76 6.93 -19.11
CA ALA A 74 22.44 6.62 -18.56
C ALA A 74 22.24 5.09 -18.54
N PRO A 75 21.72 4.53 -17.42
CA PRO A 75 21.46 3.10 -17.34
C PRO A 75 20.51 2.64 -18.45
N HIS A 76 20.71 1.41 -18.92
CA HIS A 76 19.92 0.84 -19.99
C HIS A 76 18.49 0.50 -19.52
N ASP A 77 17.53 0.59 -20.44
CA ASP A 77 16.17 0.11 -20.24
C ASP A 77 16.15 -1.40 -19.90
N GLU A 78 15.43 -1.78 -18.86
CA GLU A 78 15.23 -3.18 -18.45
C GLU A 78 13.95 -3.74 -19.08
N ALA A 79 14.04 -4.87 -19.78
CA ALA A 79 12.87 -5.51 -20.37
C ALA A 79 12.03 -6.25 -19.32
N VAL A 80 10.73 -5.93 -19.24
CA VAL A 80 9.79 -6.54 -18.29
C VAL A 80 8.59 -7.17 -18.99
N ARG A 81 7.78 -7.91 -18.22
CA ARG A 81 6.48 -8.44 -18.65
C ARG A 81 5.38 -7.76 -17.85
N VAL A 82 4.38 -7.24 -18.55
CA VAL A 82 3.17 -6.66 -17.95
C VAL A 82 1.95 -7.47 -18.37
N GLU A 83 0.90 -7.46 -17.57
CA GLU A 83 -0.34 -8.17 -17.85
C GLU A 83 -1.40 -7.21 -18.42
N GLU A 84 -2.20 -7.73 -19.35
CA GLU A 84 -3.37 -7.02 -19.85
C GLU A 84 -4.53 -7.12 -18.84
N LEU A 85 -5.10 -5.98 -18.50
CA LEU A 85 -6.25 -5.85 -17.60
C LEU A 85 -7.54 -6.25 -18.33
N ALA A 86 -8.39 -7.05 -17.68
CA ALA A 86 -9.66 -7.45 -18.27
C ALA A 86 -10.59 -6.25 -18.45
N GLY A 87 -11.06 -6.03 -19.68
CA GLY A 87 -11.99 -4.94 -20.02
C GLY A 87 -11.35 -3.55 -20.08
N ILE A 88 -10.02 -3.44 -20.02
CA ILE A 88 -9.28 -2.19 -20.20
C ILE A 88 -8.26 -2.39 -21.32
N ASP A 89 -8.29 -1.52 -22.32
CA ASP A 89 -7.33 -1.54 -23.43
C ASP A 89 -5.90 -1.31 -22.90
N PRO A 90 -4.88 -2.10 -23.33
CA PRO A 90 -3.48 -1.85 -22.98
C PRO A 90 -2.99 -0.44 -23.33
N ASP A 91 -3.57 0.25 -24.31
CA ASP A 91 -3.30 1.66 -24.63
C ASP A 91 -3.69 2.62 -23.47
N VAL A 92 -4.54 2.16 -22.55
CA VAL A 92 -4.97 2.91 -21.37
C VAL A 92 -4.15 2.53 -20.14
N ALA A 93 -4.08 1.23 -19.83
CA ALA A 93 -3.40 0.77 -18.62
C ALA A 93 -2.97 -0.70 -18.71
N VAL A 94 -1.92 -1.03 -17.96
CA VAL A 94 -1.38 -2.38 -17.80
C VAL A 94 -1.16 -2.70 -16.32
N LEU A 95 -1.06 -3.98 -15.96
CA LEU A 95 -0.72 -4.43 -14.61
C LEU A 95 0.73 -4.90 -14.58
N TRP A 96 1.53 -4.43 -13.62
CA TRP A 96 2.89 -4.89 -13.40
C TRP A 96 3.18 -4.99 -11.90
N ASN A 97 3.72 -6.13 -11.47
CA ASN A 97 4.05 -6.38 -10.06
C ASN A 97 2.91 -6.03 -9.07
N GLY A 98 1.67 -6.34 -9.46
CA GLY A 98 0.48 -6.08 -8.64
C GLY A 98 0.07 -4.61 -8.53
N ALA A 99 0.66 -3.71 -9.32
CA ALA A 99 0.28 -2.30 -9.43
C ALA A 99 -0.25 -1.97 -10.84
N VAL A 100 -1.20 -1.05 -10.91
CA VAL A 100 -1.76 -0.57 -12.19
C VAL A 100 -0.94 0.62 -12.68
N PHE A 101 -0.47 0.53 -13.91
CA PHE A 101 0.27 1.58 -14.61
C PHE A 101 -0.62 2.16 -15.70
N VAL A 102 -0.78 3.48 -15.72
CA VAL A 102 -1.69 4.20 -16.63
C VAL A 102 -0.91 5.03 -17.61
N ARG A 103 -1.22 4.95 -18.90
CA ARG A 103 -0.57 5.73 -19.94
C ARG A 103 -0.69 7.22 -19.64
N ARG A 104 0.42 7.96 -19.75
CA ARG A 104 0.43 9.41 -19.53
C ARG A 104 -0.61 10.10 -20.43
N GLY A 105 -1.45 10.94 -19.83
CA GLY A 105 -2.53 11.65 -20.53
C GLY A 105 -3.81 10.84 -20.71
N ARG A 106 -3.86 9.59 -20.26
CA ARG A 106 -5.10 8.79 -20.19
C ARG A 106 -5.67 8.80 -18.77
N MET A 107 -6.96 8.50 -18.68
CA MET A 107 -7.66 8.31 -17.42
C MET A 107 -8.23 6.90 -17.38
N LEU A 108 -8.17 6.27 -16.21
CA LEU A 108 -8.85 5.01 -15.99
C LEU A 108 -10.38 5.20 -16.05
N PRO A 109 -11.13 4.25 -16.61
CA PRO A 109 -12.59 4.28 -16.58
C PRO A 109 -13.14 4.33 -15.14
N PRO A 110 -14.31 4.94 -14.89
CA PRO A 110 -14.88 5.06 -13.55
C PRO A 110 -15.11 3.72 -12.83
N SER A 111 -15.32 2.62 -13.58
CA SER A 111 -15.47 1.26 -13.04
C SER A 111 -14.25 0.79 -12.26
N THR A 112 -13.05 1.30 -12.56
CA THR A 112 -11.79 0.92 -11.91
C THR A 112 -11.62 1.51 -10.51
N ARG A 113 -12.45 2.47 -10.10
CA ARG A 113 -12.40 3.10 -8.76
C ARG A 113 -12.50 2.08 -7.62
N VAL A 114 -13.13 0.93 -7.88
CA VAL A 114 -13.25 -0.17 -6.92
C VAL A 114 -11.89 -0.79 -6.56
N TRP A 115 -10.91 -0.75 -7.47
CA TRP A 115 -9.57 -1.30 -7.23
C TRP A 115 -8.80 -0.56 -6.15
N PHE A 116 -9.09 0.73 -5.96
CA PHE A 116 -8.37 1.59 -5.02
C PHE A 116 -9.12 1.78 -3.70
N ARG A 117 -10.23 1.06 -3.49
CA ARG A 117 -11.05 1.16 -2.28
C ARG A 117 -11.15 -0.18 -1.59
N ALA A 118 -10.79 -0.21 -0.32
CA ALA A 118 -11.02 -1.38 0.51
C ALA A 118 -12.52 -1.66 0.61
N PRO A 119 -12.95 -2.94 0.59
CA PRO A 119 -14.33 -3.27 0.88
C PRO A 119 -14.74 -2.80 2.27
N TRP A 120 -16.01 -2.47 2.40
CA TRP A 120 -16.66 -2.29 3.69
C TRP A 120 -17.06 -3.67 4.24
N CYS A 121 -16.98 -3.84 5.55
CA CYS A 121 -17.52 -5.04 6.19
C CYS A 121 -19.04 -4.90 6.29
N THR A 122 -19.77 -5.71 5.55
CA THR A 122 -21.25 -5.72 5.53
C THR A 122 -21.85 -7.10 5.83
N SER A 123 -21.02 -8.10 6.13
CA SER A 123 -21.47 -9.45 6.42
C SER A 123 -22.31 -9.50 7.70
N PRO A 124 -23.45 -10.23 7.69
CA PRO A 124 -24.15 -10.57 8.91
C PRO A 124 -23.33 -11.60 9.71
N GLY A 125 -23.17 -11.39 11.02
CA GLY A 125 -22.48 -12.33 11.90
C GLY A 125 -20.95 -12.33 11.78
N GLN A 126 -20.35 -13.48 12.06
CA GLN A 126 -18.90 -13.69 11.93
C GLN A 126 -18.60 -14.38 10.59
N VAL A 127 -17.50 -13.98 9.96
CA VAL A 127 -16.96 -14.63 8.76
C VAL A 127 -15.49 -14.93 8.96
N GLU A 128 -15.00 -15.99 8.33
CA GLU A 128 -13.58 -16.29 8.29
C GLU A 128 -12.97 -15.66 7.02
N LEU A 129 -11.85 -14.98 7.19
CA LEU A 129 -11.01 -14.45 6.11
C LEU A 129 -9.64 -15.10 6.22
N THR A 130 -9.19 -15.72 5.14
CA THR A 130 -7.85 -16.29 5.05
C THR A 130 -7.06 -15.48 4.03
N GLY A 131 -5.80 -15.18 4.31
CA GLY A 131 -5.01 -14.34 3.43
C GLY A 131 -3.55 -14.17 3.80
N ALA A 132 -2.80 -13.53 2.91
CA ALA A 132 -1.43 -13.13 3.16
C ALA A 132 -1.39 -11.88 4.07
N TRP A 133 -0.60 -11.97 5.14
CA TRP A 133 -0.38 -10.84 6.04
C TRP A 133 0.61 -9.85 5.39
N LEU A 134 0.15 -8.61 5.15
CA LEU A 134 0.95 -7.57 4.49
C LEU A 134 1.65 -6.59 5.46
N GLY A 135 1.12 -6.45 6.67
CA GLY A 135 1.69 -5.55 7.66
C GLY A 135 0.80 -5.31 8.86
N VAL A 136 1.35 -4.67 9.88
CA VAL A 136 0.65 -4.32 11.12
C VAL A 136 0.88 -2.86 11.47
N THR A 137 -0.14 -2.20 12.01
CA THR A 137 -0.05 -0.84 12.52
C THR A 137 -0.77 -0.75 13.86
N GLY A 138 -0.04 -0.39 14.91
CA GLY A 138 -0.61 -0.14 16.24
C GLY A 138 -0.52 1.35 16.62
N PRO A 139 -1.26 1.80 17.64
CA PRO A 139 -1.11 3.14 18.22
C PRO A 139 0.19 3.28 19.04
N ARG A 140 0.88 2.16 19.31
CA ARG A 140 2.12 2.10 20.06
C ARG A 140 3.26 1.81 19.10
N LYS A 141 4.42 2.43 19.34
CA LYS A 141 5.66 2.05 18.64
C LYS A 141 6.05 0.62 19.08
N PRO A 142 6.34 -0.28 18.13
CA PRO A 142 6.83 -1.62 18.47
C PRO A 142 8.16 -1.50 19.23
N ARG A 143 8.34 -2.34 20.25
CA ARG A 143 9.62 -2.42 20.98
C ARG A 143 10.63 -3.34 20.30
N PHE A 144 10.13 -4.33 19.59
CA PHE A 144 10.88 -5.32 18.82
C PHE A 144 10.01 -5.78 17.64
N ASP A 145 10.64 -6.40 16.65
CA ASP A 145 9.92 -6.95 15.49
C ASP A 145 8.97 -8.07 15.94
N GLY A 146 7.70 -7.97 15.54
CA GLY A 146 6.65 -8.89 16.01
C GLY A 146 6.06 -8.55 17.38
N ASP A 147 6.29 -7.35 17.94
CA ASP A 147 5.60 -6.85 19.13
C ASP A 147 4.12 -6.52 18.83
N LEU A 148 3.28 -7.55 18.84
CA LEU A 148 1.84 -7.48 18.59
C LEU A 148 1.07 -7.33 19.90
N ARG A 149 0.77 -6.09 20.29
CA ARG A 149 -0.04 -5.79 21.48
C ARG A 149 -1.32 -5.06 21.08
N PRO A 150 -2.51 -5.66 21.27
CA PRO A 150 -3.75 -4.97 20.97
C PRO A 150 -3.87 -3.62 21.72
N PRO A 151 -4.58 -2.64 21.13
CA PRO A 151 -5.23 -2.71 19.82
C PRO A 151 -4.22 -2.52 18.68
N TYR A 152 -4.42 -3.22 17.56
CA TYR A 152 -3.66 -3.02 16.32
C TYR A 152 -4.52 -3.27 15.08
N ARG A 153 -4.01 -2.86 13.92
CA ARG A 153 -4.63 -3.05 12.60
C ARG A 153 -3.72 -3.93 11.75
N LEU A 154 -4.27 -4.99 11.19
CA LEU A 154 -3.59 -5.88 10.25
C LEU A 154 -4.05 -5.59 8.83
N ALA A 155 -3.10 -5.43 7.91
CA ALA A 155 -3.39 -5.46 6.49
C ALA A 155 -3.35 -6.90 5.99
N LEU A 156 -4.46 -7.39 5.46
CA LEU A 156 -4.64 -8.78 5.02
C LEU A 156 -5.06 -8.79 3.55
N ARG A 157 -4.30 -9.46 2.69
CA ARG A 157 -4.72 -9.77 1.31
C ARG A 157 -5.52 -11.07 1.32
N VAL A 158 -6.83 -10.96 1.21
CA VAL A 158 -7.75 -12.11 1.32
C VAL A 158 -7.59 -13.02 0.10
N THR A 159 -7.27 -14.28 0.35
CA THR A 159 -7.15 -15.36 -0.64
C THR A 159 -8.35 -16.30 -0.58
N ASP A 160 -8.98 -16.45 0.59
CA ASP A 160 -10.17 -17.28 0.78
C ASP A 160 -11.16 -16.67 1.80
N GLY A 161 -12.44 -17.04 1.68
CA GLY A 161 -13.57 -16.48 2.45
C GLY A 161 -14.74 -16.04 1.56
N PRO A 162 -15.61 -15.13 2.04
CA PRO A 162 -16.72 -14.63 1.24
C PRO A 162 -16.24 -13.97 -0.07
N ALA A 163 -16.87 -14.34 -1.18
CA ALA A 163 -16.47 -13.91 -2.54
C ALA A 163 -16.33 -12.38 -2.71
N ALA A 164 -17.09 -11.59 -1.95
CA ALA A 164 -17.02 -10.13 -1.98
C ALA A 164 -15.66 -9.56 -1.51
N TYR A 165 -14.89 -10.33 -0.74
CA TYR A 165 -13.62 -9.92 -0.13
C TYR A 165 -12.40 -10.61 -0.76
N VAL A 166 -12.56 -11.74 -1.42
CA VAL A 166 -11.44 -12.44 -2.10
C VAL A 166 -10.74 -11.51 -3.09
N GLY A 167 -9.41 -11.50 -3.05
CA GLY A 167 -8.56 -10.61 -3.84
C GLY A 167 -8.48 -9.17 -3.31
N ALA A 168 -9.17 -8.82 -2.22
CA ALA A 168 -9.08 -7.52 -1.59
C ALA A 168 -8.00 -7.47 -0.50
N THR A 169 -7.37 -6.32 -0.35
CA THR A 169 -6.64 -5.94 0.85
C THR A 169 -7.62 -5.31 1.83
N VAL A 170 -7.83 -5.96 2.97
CA VAL A 170 -8.69 -5.48 4.05
C VAL A 170 -7.86 -5.09 5.26
N THR A 171 -8.42 -4.20 6.09
CA THR A 171 -7.84 -3.85 7.39
C THR A 171 -8.64 -4.53 8.49
N VAL A 172 -8.03 -5.49 9.17
CA VAL A 172 -8.62 -6.21 10.30
C VAL A 172 -8.18 -5.54 11.60
N HIS A 173 -9.13 -5.16 12.44
CA HIS A 173 -8.88 -4.53 13.73
C HIS A 173 -8.86 -5.59 14.83
N ALA A 174 -7.71 -5.79 15.46
CA ALA A 174 -7.60 -6.62 16.66
C ALA A 174 -7.72 -5.75 17.91
N THR A 175 -8.49 -6.22 18.88
CA THR A 175 -8.76 -5.54 20.16
C THR A 175 -8.28 -6.42 21.32
N ALA A 176 -8.50 -5.98 22.55
CA ALA A 176 -8.22 -6.80 23.73
C ALA A 176 -9.13 -8.05 23.82
N ASP A 177 -10.24 -8.06 23.08
CA ASP A 177 -11.21 -9.16 23.05
C ASP A 177 -10.90 -10.20 21.94
N THR A 178 -9.87 -9.97 21.12
CA THR A 178 -9.45 -10.92 20.08
C THR A 178 -8.73 -12.10 20.73
N ASP A 179 -9.25 -13.32 20.55
CA ASP A 179 -8.76 -14.54 21.19
C ASP A 179 -8.70 -15.75 20.21
N PRO A 180 -7.55 -16.43 20.04
CA PRO A 180 -6.26 -16.04 20.57
C PRO A 180 -5.74 -14.75 19.90
N ALA A 181 -4.96 -13.99 20.66
CA ALA A 181 -4.17 -12.89 20.11
C ALA A 181 -2.92 -13.46 19.41
N LEU A 182 -2.52 -12.84 18.30
CA LEU A 182 -1.28 -13.22 17.61
C LEU A 182 -0.05 -13.01 18.50
N THR A 183 0.86 -13.97 18.42
CA THR A 183 2.16 -13.94 19.08
C THR A 183 3.25 -13.55 18.08
N ARG A 184 4.48 -13.38 18.58
CA ARG A 184 5.66 -13.23 17.72
C ARG A 184 5.78 -14.42 16.76
N LYS A 185 5.66 -15.66 17.25
CA LYS A 185 5.79 -16.89 16.45
C LYS A 185 4.82 -16.91 15.26
N ASP A 186 3.60 -16.41 15.48
CA ASP A 186 2.61 -16.28 14.40
C ASP A 186 3.08 -15.30 13.33
N ALA A 187 3.69 -14.16 13.72
CA ALA A 187 4.27 -13.23 12.77
C ALA A 187 5.39 -13.87 11.95
N GLU A 188 6.29 -14.62 12.60
CA GLU A 188 7.38 -15.32 11.92
C GLU A 188 6.81 -16.31 10.89
N GLN A 189 5.84 -17.14 11.30
CA GLN A 189 5.22 -18.14 10.43
C GLN A 189 4.48 -17.52 9.24
N ALA A 190 3.75 -16.42 9.46
CA ALA A 190 2.95 -15.80 8.39
C ALA A 190 3.78 -14.92 7.45
N LEU A 191 4.87 -14.31 7.92
CA LEU A 191 5.64 -13.32 7.13
C LEU A 191 6.95 -13.89 6.56
N TRP A 192 7.54 -14.90 7.19
CA TRP A 192 8.83 -15.46 6.77
C TRP A 192 8.72 -16.87 6.22
N ASP A 193 7.73 -17.66 6.67
CA ASP A 193 7.54 -19.04 6.23
C ASP A 193 6.40 -19.18 5.20
N ASP A 194 6.07 -18.09 4.50
CA ASP A 194 4.98 -18.01 3.51
C ASP A 194 3.60 -18.51 4.02
N GLY A 195 3.40 -18.49 5.34
CA GLY A 195 2.14 -18.87 5.97
C GLY A 195 1.00 -17.89 5.68
N GLN A 196 -0.22 -18.34 5.96
CA GLN A 196 -1.41 -17.50 5.86
C GLN A 196 -1.94 -17.12 7.24
N LEU A 197 -2.53 -15.93 7.32
CA LEU A 197 -3.32 -15.51 8.47
C LEU A 197 -4.78 -15.89 8.23
N VAL A 198 -5.39 -16.51 9.23
CA VAL A 198 -6.83 -16.73 9.31
C VAL A 198 -7.41 -15.81 10.37
N ALA A 199 -8.34 -14.96 9.97
CA ALA A 199 -9.04 -14.02 10.83
C ALA A 199 -10.52 -14.36 10.85
N THR A 200 -11.03 -14.75 12.03
CA THR A 200 -12.48 -14.71 12.26
C THR A 200 -12.85 -13.28 12.62
N VAL A 201 -13.74 -12.68 11.84
CA VAL A 201 -14.07 -11.25 11.96
C VAL A 201 -15.58 -11.06 12.04
N ARG A 202 -15.99 -10.01 12.75
CA ARG A 202 -17.36 -9.46 12.73
C ARG A 202 -17.34 -8.05 12.16
N CYS A 203 -18.47 -7.62 11.62
CA CYS A 203 -18.62 -6.24 11.17
C CYS A 203 -19.03 -5.33 12.32
N ALA A 204 -18.21 -4.32 12.62
CA ALA A 204 -18.48 -3.30 13.62
C ALA A 204 -18.29 -1.91 13.00
N ALA A 205 -19.37 -1.13 12.91
CA ALA A 205 -19.37 0.19 12.25
C ALA A 205 -18.72 0.19 10.85
N GLY A 206 -19.00 -0.85 10.05
CA GLY A 206 -18.47 -1.02 8.69
C GLY A 206 -17.01 -1.49 8.60
N ARG A 207 -16.38 -1.82 9.73
CA ARG A 207 -14.99 -2.32 9.81
C ARG A 207 -14.95 -3.79 10.17
N PHE A 208 -13.87 -4.45 9.76
CA PHE A 208 -13.56 -5.82 10.17
C PHE A 208 -12.93 -5.79 11.56
N GLU A 209 -13.64 -6.30 12.56
CA GLU A 209 -13.12 -6.48 13.92
C GLU A 209 -12.84 -7.96 14.17
N ALA A 210 -11.61 -8.32 14.50
CA ALA A 210 -11.20 -9.69 14.75
C ALA A 210 -11.76 -10.19 16.08
N THR A 211 -12.45 -11.33 16.03
CA THR A 211 -12.82 -12.12 17.20
C THR A 211 -11.77 -13.18 17.50
N ALA A 212 -11.10 -13.72 16.47
CA ALA A 212 -10.00 -14.66 16.60
C ALA A 212 -8.97 -14.47 15.48
N LEU A 213 -7.69 -14.72 15.78
CA LEU A 213 -6.60 -14.70 14.81
C LEU A 213 -5.71 -15.92 15.00
N ARG A 214 -5.35 -16.58 13.90
CA ARG A 214 -4.39 -17.70 13.90
C ARG A 214 -3.61 -17.75 12.61
N THR A 215 -2.50 -18.47 12.59
CA THR A 215 -1.71 -18.68 11.39
C THR A 215 -1.80 -20.12 10.90
N VAL A 216 -1.66 -20.31 9.59
CA VAL A 216 -1.63 -21.61 8.91
C VAL A 216 -0.32 -21.67 8.13
N PRO A 217 0.51 -22.72 8.28
CA PRO A 217 1.74 -22.85 7.52
C PRO A 217 1.48 -22.93 6.01
N ALA A 218 2.49 -22.62 5.20
CA ALA A 218 2.47 -23.01 3.79
C ALA A 218 2.36 -24.54 3.67
N GLY A 219 1.50 -25.00 2.74
CA GLY A 219 1.27 -26.43 2.47
C GLY A 219 2.27 -27.04 1.50
#